data_AF-D4YSZ8-F1
#
_entry.id   AF-D4YSZ8-F1
#
_cell.length_a   1.000
_cell.length_b   1.000
_cell.length_c   1.000
_cell.angle_alpha   90.00
_cell.angle_beta   90.00
_cell.angle_gamma   90.00
#
_symmetry.space_group_name_H-M   'P 1'
#
loop_
_entity.id
_entity.type
_entity.pdbx_description
1 polymer ?
#
loop_
_entity_poly.entity_id
_entity_poly.type
_entity_poly.pdbx_seq_one_letter_code
_entity_poly.pdbx_strand_id
1 'polypeptide(L)'
;MQVSVLASGSTGNVSLLTTRQHKILMDAGLSGKKIKNLLVEVGVDINEIDMTFLSHDHSDHSSGLGGLMRRYPKIDAFANIGTWNYLLDTNKIGKLPVEQINTIEPGQALLDVVTPKTKHIFLAHRSQHNNTEYLAHDTAEEMLVQGDASLDSDVKIIDTDPQKPTSLVKI
;
A
#
# COMPACT_ATOMS: atom_id res chain seq x y z
N MET A 1 6.67 15.16 5.84
CA MET A 1 5.72 14.11 5.41
C MET A 1 4.43 14.34 6.17
N GLN A 2 3.27 14.26 5.52
CA GLN A 2 1.96 14.37 6.16
C GLN A 2 1.07 13.22 5.68
N VAL A 3 0.10 12.83 6.51
CA VAL A 3 -0.84 11.75 6.20
C VAL A 3 -2.26 12.26 6.49
N SER A 4 -3.19 11.96 5.59
CA SER A 4 -4.62 12.17 5.80
C SER A 4 -5.39 10.90 5.44
N VAL A 5 -6.22 10.40 6.36
CA VAL A 5 -7.15 9.31 6.07
C VAL A 5 -8.39 9.94 5.44
N LEU A 6 -8.52 9.83 4.12
CA LEU A 6 -9.65 10.41 3.39
C LEU A 6 -10.93 9.59 3.60
N ALA A 7 -10.78 8.27 3.69
CA ALA A 7 -11.86 7.35 4.01
C ALA A 7 -11.30 6.08 4.65
N SER A 8 -12.04 5.54 5.62
CA SER A 8 -11.76 4.25 6.25
C SER A 8 -13.06 3.53 6.56
N GLY A 9 -13.15 2.25 6.20
CA GLY A 9 -14.32 1.40 6.45
C GLY A 9 -14.72 0.56 5.25
N SER A 10 -15.78 -0.25 5.44
CA SER A 10 -16.24 -1.25 4.46
C SER A 10 -16.71 -0.65 3.12
N THR A 11 -16.99 0.65 3.07
CA THR A 11 -17.42 1.34 1.85
C THR A 11 -16.27 1.80 0.97
N GLY A 12 -15.02 1.74 1.47
CA GLY A 12 -13.82 2.14 0.75
C GLY A 12 -12.78 2.79 1.67
N ASN A 13 -11.54 2.37 1.52
CA ASN A 13 -10.36 2.91 2.18
C ASN A 13 -9.53 3.70 1.17
N VAL A 14 -9.14 4.91 1.57
CA VAL A 14 -8.24 5.78 0.82
C VAL A 14 -7.50 6.65 1.82
N SER A 15 -6.18 6.67 1.77
CA SER A 15 -5.35 7.62 2.51
C SER A 15 -4.46 8.41 1.55
N LEU A 16 -4.20 9.66 1.89
CA LEU A 16 -3.25 10.52 1.21
C LEU A 16 -1.96 10.60 2.02
N LEU A 17 -0.85 10.26 1.41
CA LEU A 17 0.49 10.50 1.91
C LEU A 17 1.12 11.64 1.11
N THR A 18 1.59 12.68 1.77
CA THR A 18 2.32 13.77 1.11
C THR A 18 3.74 13.87 1.63
N THR A 19 4.68 13.99 0.70
CA THR A 19 6.08 14.31 0.97
C THR A 19 6.39 15.69 0.39
N ARG A 20 7.67 16.10 0.44
CA ARG A 20 8.09 17.35 -0.22
C ARG A 20 8.01 17.27 -1.75
N GLN A 21 8.11 16.05 -2.29
CA GLN A 21 8.24 15.80 -3.73
C GLN A 21 7.02 15.12 -4.34
N HIS A 22 6.27 14.35 -3.54
CA HIS A 22 5.20 13.49 -4.03
C HIS A 22 3.92 13.58 -3.22
N LYS A 23 2.78 13.39 -3.89
CA LYS A 23 1.47 13.12 -3.30
C LYS A 23 0.98 11.76 -3.76
N ILE A 24 0.78 10.87 -2.80
CA ILE A 24 0.59 9.45 -3.02
C ILE A 24 -0.75 9.04 -2.41
N LEU A 25 -1.55 8.29 -3.15
CA LEU A 25 -2.72 7.61 -2.60
C LEU A 25 -2.33 6.23 -2.09
N MET A 26 -2.79 5.89 -0.90
CA MET A 26 -2.79 4.54 -0.37
C MET A 26 -4.21 3.99 -0.49
N ASP A 27 -4.36 2.96 -1.31
CA ASP A 27 -5.61 2.36 -1.77
C ASP A 27 -6.53 3.34 -2.55
N ALA A 28 -7.46 2.76 -3.30
CA ALA A 28 -8.44 3.47 -4.09
C ALA A 28 -9.81 2.77 -3.97
N GLY A 29 -10.26 2.53 -2.74
CA GLY A 29 -11.50 1.82 -2.46
C GLY A 29 -12.79 2.59 -2.79
N LEU A 30 -12.67 3.87 -3.15
CA LEU A 30 -13.78 4.75 -3.51
C LEU A 30 -13.73 5.15 -4.98
N SER A 31 -14.88 5.47 -5.59
CA SER A 31 -14.89 5.97 -6.97
C SER A 31 -14.03 7.23 -7.13
N GLY A 32 -13.38 7.39 -8.29
CA GLY A 32 -12.50 8.54 -8.54
C GLY A 32 -13.18 9.91 -8.35
N LYS A 33 -14.50 10.00 -8.50
CA LYS A 33 -15.28 11.21 -8.16
C LYS A 33 -15.27 11.49 -6.66
N LYS A 34 -15.49 10.47 -5.82
CA LYS A 34 -15.46 10.60 -4.36
C LYS A 34 -14.04 10.93 -3.88
N ILE A 35 -13.03 10.25 -4.40
CA ILE A 35 -11.61 10.54 -4.09
C ILE A 35 -11.30 12.01 -4.40
N LYS A 36 -11.66 12.49 -5.60
CA LYS A 36 -11.45 13.89 -5.97
C LYS A 36 -12.09 14.87 -4.99
N ASN A 37 -13.31 14.61 -4.55
CA ASN A 37 -14.00 15.49 -3.60
C ASN A 37 -13.29 15.53 -2.24
N LEU A 38 -12.88 14.37 -1.72
CA LEU A 38 -12.16 14.29 -0.44
C LEU A 38 -10.78 14.95 -0.51
N LEU A 39 -10.07 14.83 -1.63
CA LEU A 39 -8.80 15.53 -1.85
C LEU A 39 -8.98 17.05 -1.80
N VAL A 40 -10.05 17.57 -2.39
CA VAL A 40 -10.36 19.01 -2.34
C VAL A 40 -10.62 19.49 -0.91
N GLU A 41 -11.28 18.69 -0.07
CA GLU A 41 -11.50 19.02 1.35
C GLU A 41 -10.20 19.18 2.15
N VAL A 42 -9.13 18.51 1.74
CA VAL A 42 -7.79 18.63 2.34
C VAL A 42 -6.86 19.54 1.54
N GLY A 43 -7.39 20.29 0.56
CA GLY A 43 -6.64 21.27 -0.20
C GLY A 43 -5.71 20.70 -1.28
N VAL A 44 -6.00 19.52 -1.80
CA VAL A 44 -5.21 18.86 -2.86
C VAL A 44 -6.05 18.67 -4.12
N ASP A 45 -5.53 19.06 -5.29
CA ASP A 45 -6.11 18.68 -6.56
C ASP A 45 -5.68 17.26 -6.93
N ILE A 46 -6.60 16.45 -7.44
CA ILE A 46 -6.33 15.09 -7.92
C ILE A 46 -5.29 15.06 -9.04
N ASN A 47 -5.13 16.15 -9.79
CA ASN A 47 -4.09 16.28 -10.81
C ASN A 47 -2.67 16.42 -10.23
N GLU A 48 -2.54 16.64 -8.92
CA GLU A 48 -1.27 16.69 -8.20
C GLU A 48 -0.87 15.34 -7.61
N ILE A 49 -1.70 14.31 -7.75
CA ILE A 49 -1.38 12.94 -7.33
C ILE A 49 -0.44 12.32 -8.35
N ASP A 50 0.70 11.83 -7.88
CA ASP A 50 1.72 11.20 -8.73
C ASP A 50 1.43 9.72 -8.93
N MET A 51 0.99 9.04 -7.88
CA MET A 51 0.85 7.59 -7.87
C MET A 51 -0.13 7.09 -6.80
N THR A 52 -0.54 5.84 -6.95
CA THR A 52 -1.33 5.11 -5.97
C THR A 52 -0.69 3.76 -5.64
N PHE A 53 -0.60 3.42 -4.37
CA PHE A 53 -0.20 2.08 -3.92
C PHE A 53 -1.44 1.33 -3.48
N LEU A 54 -1.62 0.12 -3.97
CA LEU A 54 -2.69 -0.77 -3.55
C LEU A 54 -2.12 -1.81 -2.59
N SER A 55 -2.69 -1.86 -1.39
CA SER A 55 -2.25 -2.79 -0.35
C SER A 55 -2.61 -4.24 -0.65
N HIS A 56 -3.82 -4.49 -1.16
CA HIS A 56 -4.32 -5.81 -1.53
C HIS A 56 -5.59 -5.71 -2.40
N ASP A 57 -6.08 -6.85 -2.87
CA ASP A 57 -7.09 -6.97 -3.93
C ASP A 57 -8.56 -6.72 -3.51
N HIS A 58 -8.86 -6.64 -2.21
CA HIS A 58 -10.23 -6.50 -1.72
C HIS A 58 -10.93 -5.24 -2.26
N SER A 59 -12.24 -5.32 -2.48
CA SER A 59 -13.00 -4.26 -3.17
C SER A 59 -13.06 -2.94 -2.40
N ASP A 60 -13.04 -2.98 -1.07
CA ASP A 60 -12.95 -1.78 -0.23
C ASP A 60 -11.57 -1.12 -0.29
N HIS A 61 -10.60 -1.68 -1.01
CA HIS A 61 -9.30 -1.08 -1.30
C HIS A 61 -9.08 -0.84 -2.80
N SER A 62 -9.67 -1.66 -3.67
CA SER A 62 -9.37 -1.66 -5.12
C SER A 62 -10.50 -1.13 -6.00
N SER A 63 -11.76 -1.09 -5.55
CA SER A 63 -12.92 -0.95 -6.46
C SER A 63 -12.94 0.33 -7.30
N GLY A 64 -12.35 1.41 -6.80
CA GLY A 64 -12.24 2.68 -7.52
C GLY A 64 -11.03 2.81 -8.43
N LEU A 65 -10.03 1.93 -8.27
CA LEU A 65 -8.71 2.03 -8.90
C LEU A 65 -8.79 2.08 -10.42
N GLY A 66 -9.52 1.14 -11.05
CA GLY A 66 -9.60 1.11 -12.51
C GLY A 66 -10.25 2.37 -13.08
N GLY A 67 -11.27 2.92 -12.41
CA GLY A 67 -11.92 4.16 -12.83
C GLY A 67 -11.03 5.40 -12.64
N LEU A 68 -10.20 5.39 -11.59
CA LEU A 68 -9.19 6.40 -11.32
C LEU A 68 -8.12 6.41 -12.43
N MET A 69 -7.46 5.27 -12.66
CA MET A 69 -6.42 5.08 -13.66
C MET A 69 -6.86 5.52 -15.07
N ARG A 70 -7.99 5.00 -15.55
CA ARG A 70 -8.53 5.37 -16.88
C ARG A 70 -8.84 6.86 -17.04
N ARG A 71 -9.17 7.55 -15.94
CA ARG A 71 -9.50 8.98 -15.96
C ARG A 71 -8.27 9.86 -15.83
N TYR A 72 -7.22 9.37 -15.17
CA TYR A 72 -6.02 10.12 -14.85
C TYR A 72 -4.78 9.35 -15.34
N PRO A 73 -4.41 9.50 -16.64
CA PRO A 73 -3.27 8.79 -17.25
C PRO A 73 -1.90 9.07 -16.63
N LYS A 74 -1.79 10.05 -15.72
CA LYS A 74 -0.55 10.37 -14.99
C LYS A 74 -0.39 9.62 -13.67
N ILE A 75 -1.46 9.00 -13.16
CA ILE A 75 -1.43 8.31 -11.88
C ILE A 75 -1.04 6.86 -12.14
N ASP A 76 0.23 6.54 -11.87
CA ASP A 76 0.71 5.17 -11.88
C ASP A 76 0.22 4.41 -10.65
N ALA A 77 -0.06 3.12 -10.82
CA ALA A 77 -0.51 2.25 -9.75
C ALA A 77 0.53 1.16 -9.45
N PHE A 78 0.77 0.94 -8.16
CA PHE A 78 1.74 -0.01 -7.65
C PHE A 78 1.09 -1.04 -6.75
N ALA A 79 1.36 -2.32 -6.97
CA ALA A 79 0.90 -3.42 -6.12
C ALA A 79 1.84 -4.63 -6.28
N ASN A 80 1.73 -5.63 -5.41
CA ASN A 80 2.43 -6.90 -5.60
C ASN A 80 1.82 -7.73 -6.74
N ILE A 81 2.58 -8.71 -7.25
CA ILE A 81 2.15 -9.53 -8.38
C ILE A 81 0.85 -10.31 -8.11
N GLY A 82 0.66 -10.80 -6.88
CA GLY A 82 -0.55 -11.53 -6.49
C GLY A 82 -1.81 -10.67 -6.57
N THR A 83 -1.71 -9.41 -6.15
CA THR A 83 -2.79 -8.43 -6.23
C THR A 83 -3.11 -8.10 -7.69
N TRP A 84 -2.09 -7.87 -8.53
CA TRP A 84 -2.32 -7.60 -9.95
C TRP A 84 -2.97 -8.78 -10.67
N ASN A 85 -2.45 -9.99 -10.48
CA ASN A 85 -3.01 -11.20 -11.08
C ASN A 85 -4.49 -11.35 -10.73
N TYR A 86 -4.84 -11.23 -9.44
CA TYR A 86 -6.23 -11.31 -9.01
C TYR A 86 -7.13 -10.27 -9.70
N LEU A 87 -6.69 -9.01 -9.77
CA LEU A 87 -7.51 -7.94 -10.35
C LEU A 87 -7.67 -8.08 -11.86
N LEU A 88 -6.63 -8.54 -12.56
CA LEU A 88 -6.65 -8.81 -13.99
C LEU A 88 -7.53 -10.02 -14.31
N ASP A 89 -7.38 -11.13 -13.57
CA ASP A 89 -8.12 -12.37 -13.78
C ASP A 89 -9.61 -12.22 -13.49
N THR A 90 -9.95 -11.49 -12.42
CA THR A 90 -11.35 -11.30 -12.01
C THR A 90 -12.06 -10.19 -12.78
N ASN A 91 -11.33 -9.27 -13.41
CA ASN A 91 -11.84 -8.09 -14.11
C ASN A 91 -12.82 -7.24 -13.27
N LYS A 92 -12.77 -7.34 -11.93
CA LYS A 92 -13.72 -6.69 -11.01
C LYS A 92 -13.67 -5.16 -11.04
N ILE A 93 -12.55 -4.58 -11.48
CA ILE A 93 -12.33 -3.13 -11.56
C ILE A 93 -12.33 -2.60 -13.01
N GLY A 94 -12.75 -3.47 -13.94
CA GLY A 94 -12.79 -3.23 -15.38
C GLY A 94 -11.39 -3.15 -16.00
N LYS A 95 -11.35 -2.73 -17.27
CA LYS A 95 -10.10 -2.63 -18.04
C LYS A 95 -9.09 -1.72 -17.35
N LEU A 96 -7.90 -2.24 -17.08
CA LEU A 96 -6.77 -1.47 -16.59
C LEU A 96 -5.88 -1.03 -17.77
N PRO A 97 -5.37 0.21 -17.77
CA PRO A 97 -4.31 0.65 -18.67
C PRO A 97 -2.99 -0.01 -18.23
N VAL A 98 -2.43 -0.85 -19.10
CA VAL A 98 -1.25 -1.69 -18.79
C VAL A 98 -0.01 -0.82 -18.54
N GLU A 99 0.07 0.31 -19.23
CA GLU A 99 1.16 1.28 -19.11
C GLU A 99 1.26 1.94 -17.73
N GLN A 100 0.20 1.89 -16.92
CA GLN A 100 0.18 2.47 -15.57
C GLN A 100 0.39 1.41 -14.47
N ILE A 101 0.48 0.13 -14.83
CA ILE A 101 0.63 -0.97 -13.88
C ILE A 101 2.12 -1.16 -13.56
N ASN A 102 2.45 -1.07 -12.28
CA ASN A 102 3.80 -1.27 -11.79
C ASN A 102 3.77 -2.31 -10.66
N THR A 103 4.70 -3.26 -10.70
CA THR A 103 4.82 -4.29 -9.66
C THR A 103 5.84 -3.85 -8.64
N ILE A 104 5.46 -3.91 -7.35
CA ILE A 104 6.40 -3.75 -6.23
C ILE A 104 6.35 -5.01 -5.40
N GLU A 105 7.51 -5.60 -5.20
CA GLU A 105 7.69 -6.68 -4.27
C GLU A 105 7.92 -6.11 -2.87
N PRO A 106 7.01 -6.34 -1.89
CA PRO A 106 7.06 -5.69 -0.58
C PRO A 106 8.39 -5.88 0.15
N GLY A 107 9.01 -7.05 0.02
CA GLY A 107 10.31 -7.31 0.65
C GLY A 107 11.44 -6.47 0.05
N GLN A 108 11.44 -6.20 -1.27
CA GLN A 108 12.46 -5.33 -1.89
C GLN A 108 12.26 -3.88 -1.44
N ALA A 109 11.01 -3.42 -1.37
CA ALA A 109 10.70 -2.10 -0.84
C ALA A 109 11.11 -1.95 0.63
N LEU A 110 11.02 -3.03 1.42
CA LEU A 110 11.51 -3.06 2.80
C LEU A 110 13.02 -2.88 2.86
N LEU A 111 13.79 -3.56 2.00
CA LEU A 111 15.25 -3.42 1.92
C LEU A 111 15.69 -1.99 1.59
N ASP A 112 14.94 -1.30 0.73
CA ASP A 112 15.28 0.07 0.31
C ASP A 112 15.10 1.12 1.43
N VAL A 113 14.28 0.82 2.44
CA VAL A 113 13.95 1.76 3.54
C VAL A 113 14.55 1.37 4.88
N VAL A 114 14.93 0.10 5.04
CA VAL A 114 15.56 -0.41 6.25
C VAL A 114 17.03 0.03 6.29
N THR A 115 17.45 0.58 7.43
CA THR A 115 18.82 1.06 7.64
C THR A 115 19.38 0.41 8.91
N PRO A 116 20.71 0.49 9.17
CA PRO A 116 21.28 0.03 10.44
C PRO A 116 20.68 0.70 11.69
N LYS A 117 19.98 1.85 11.53
CA LYS A 117 19.29 2.54 12.64
C LYS A 117 17.86 2.06 12.87
N THR A 118 17.31 1.23 11.97
CA THR A 118 15.94 0.71 12.07
C THR A 118 15.88 -0.35 13.17
N LYS A 119 15.19 -0.05 14.28
CA LYS A 119 15.11 -0.98 15.44
C LYS A 119 13.89 -1.89 15.43
N HIS A 120 12.82 -1.47 14.75
CA HIS A 120 11.54 -2.16 14.74
C HIS A 120 10.93 -2.13 13.34
N ILE A 121 10.44 -3.27 12.89
CA ILE A 121 9.67 -3.42 11.65
C ILE A 121 8.30 -3.94 12.05
N PHE A 122 7.24 -3.18 11.74
CA PHE A 122 5.86 -3.57 12.01
C PHE A 122 5.21 -4.03 10.70
N LEU A 123 4.84 -5.31 10.63
CA LEU A 123 4.13 -5.87 9.49
C LEU A 123 2.63 -5.83 9.77
N ALA A 124 1.89 -5.13 8.91
CA ALA A 124 0.45 -4.96 9.01
C ALA A 124 -0.29 -5.94 8.09
N HIS A 125 -1.14 -6.78 8.68
CA HIS A 125 -1.81 -7.89 7.98
C HIS A 125 -3.31 -7.60 7.82
N ARG A 126 -3.80 -7.49 6.58
CA ARG A 126 -5.25 -7.29 6.33
C ARG A 126 -5.84 -8.07 5.14
N SER A 127 -5.22 -9.11 4.59
CA SER A 127 -5.87 -9.92 3.55
C SER A 127 -5.73 -11.44 3.75
N GLN A 128 -6.70 -12.19 3.21
CA GLN A 128 -6.74 -13.66 3.29
C GLN A 128 -5.91 -14.35 2.18
N HIS A 129 -5.48 -13.61 1.16
CA HIS A 129 -4.92 -14.21 -0.06
C HIS A 129 -3.50 -13.72 -0.40
N ASN A 130 -3.25 -12.41 -0.36
CA ASN A 130 -2.05 -11.80 -0.95
C ASN A 130 -1.20 -10.94 0.01
N ASN A 131 -1.59 -10.87 1.29
CA ASN A 131 -0.92 -10.16 2.37
C ASN A 131 -1.26 -10.86 3.71
N THR A 132 -1.05 -12.19 3.74
CA THR A 132 -1.24 -13.01 4.95
C THR A 132 -0.05 -12.84 5.89
N GLU A 133 -0.25 -13.10 7.18
CA GLU A 133 0.80 -13.01 8.21
C GLU A 133 2.02 -13.86 7.86
N TYR A 134 1.80 -15.13 7.50
CA TYR A 134 2.88 -16.03 7.11
C TYR A 134 3.70 -15.48 5.93
N LEU A 135 3.03 -15.07 4.84
CA LEU A 135 3.74 -14.60 3.65
C LEU A 135 4.48 -13.29 3.91
N ALA A 136 3.89 -12.37 4.68
CA ALA A 136 4.51 -11.10 5.01
C ALA A 136 5.75 -11.29 5.89
N HIS A 137 5.67 -12.16 6.89
CA HIS A 137 6.78 -12.48 7.79
C HIS A 137 7.90 -13.21 7.07
N ASP A 138 7.59 -14.29 6.36
CA ASP A 138 8.56 -15.13 5.64
C ASP A 138 9.30 -14.30 4.57
N THR A 139 8.57 -13.49 3.79
CA THR A 139 9.18 -12.59 2.79
C THR A 139 10.08 -11.54 3.45
N ALA A 140 9.68 -10.97 4.60
CA ALA A 140 10.49 -9.98 5.29
C ALA A 140 11.75 -10.62 5.91
N GLU A 141 11.63 -11.79 6.54
CA GLU A 141 12.74 -12.53 7.12
C GLU A 141 13.74 -12.97 6.05
N GLU A 142 13.27 -13.65 4.99
CA GLU A 142 14.13 -14.09 3.89
C GLU A 142 14.88 -12.92 3.27
N MET A 143 14.20 -11.80 2.99
CA MET A 143 14.84 -10.66 2.34
C MET A 143 15.79 -9.90 3.27
N LEU A 144 15.51 -9.78 4.57
CA LEU A 144 16.44 -9.14 5.51
C LEU A 144 17.67 -10.01 5.81
N VAL A 145 17.55 -11.34 5.68
CA VAL A 145 18.65 -12.30 5.86
C VAL A 145 19.49 -12.46 4.57
N GLN A 146 18.84 -12.46 3.40
CA GLN A 146 19.50 -12.63 2.10
C GLN A 146 19.94 -11.31 1.45
N GLY A 147 19.19 -10.24 1.67
CA GLY A 147 19.56 -8.89 1.26
C GLY A 147 20.62 -8.36 2.21
N ASP A 148 21.64 -7.70 1.67
CA ASP A 148 22.80 -7.15 2.38
C ASP A 148 22.45 -5.97 3.32
N ALA A 149 21.22 -5.93 3.83
CA ALA A 149 20.80 -5.03 4.89
C ALA A 149 21.67 -5.33 6.10
N SER A 150 22.69 -4.49 6.31
CA SER A 150 23.54 -4.49 7.51
C SER A 150 22.66 -4.11 8.71
N LEU A 151 21.86 -5.05 9.16
CA LEU A 151 21.00 -4.93 10.32
C LEU A 151 21.83 -5.29 11.54
N ASP A 152 21.73 -4.46 12.57
CA ASP A 152 22.20 -4.87 13.88
C ASP A 152 21.49 -6.18 14.27
N SER A 153 22.15 -7.04 15.05
CA SER A 153 21.59 -8.31 15.53
C SER A 153 20.27 -8.17 16.31
N ASP A 154 19.88 -6.94 16.60
CA ASP A 154 18.80 -6.59 17.52
C ASP A 154 17.54 -6.10 16.81
N VAL A 155 17.49 -6.12 15.47
CA VAL A 155 16.27 -5.78 14.72
C VAL A 155 15.19 -6.81 14.98
N LYS A 156 14.01 -6.33 15.41
CA LYS A 156 12.84 -7.18 15.66
C LYS A 156 11.76 -6.94 14.62
N ILE A 157 11.41 -8.01 13.91
CA ILE A 157 10.18 -8.08 13.10
C ILE A 157 9.02 -8.35 14.07
N ILE A 158 7.99 -7.52 14.00
CA ILE A 158 6.83 -7.57 14.89
C ILE A 158 5.58 -7.69 14.04
N ASP A 159 4.91 -8.82 14.17
CA ASP A 159 3.61 -9.05 13.54
C ASP A 159 2.49 -8.34 14.29
N THR A 160 1.53 -7.81 13.55
CA THR A 160 0.36 -7.11 14.12
C THR A 160 -0.94 -7.77 13.67
N ASP A 161 -1.94 -7.78 14.56
CA ASP A 161 -3.26 -8.37 14.32
C ASP A 161 -4.34 -7.26 14.38
N PRO A 162 -5.22 -7.14 13.38
CA PRO A 162 -6.30 -6.15 13.39
C PRO A 162 -7.33 -6.34 14.51
N GLN A 163 -7.42 -7.53 15.11
CA GLN A 163 -8.35 -7.87 16.19
C GLN A 163 -7.67 -7.92 17.57
N LYS A 164 -6.33 -7.95 17.63
CA LYS A 164 -5.59 -8.05 18.89
C LYS A 164 -4.43 -7.05 18.92
N PRO A 165 -4.39 -6.16 19.92
CA PRO A 165 -3.26 -5.25 20.05
C PRO A 165 -1.97 -6.04 20.34
N THR A 166 -0.89 -5.67 19.65
CA THR A 166 0.44 -6.19 19.96
C THR A 166 0.85 -5.76 21.38
N SER A 167 1.65 -6.59 22.06
CA SER A 167 2.19 -6.26 23.38
C SER A 167 2.95 -4.93 23.36
N LEU A 168 2.87 -4.15 24.45
CA LEU A 168 3.61 -2.89 24.58
C LEU A 168 5.12 -3.15 24.44
N VAL A 169 5.70 -2.65 23.36
CA VAL A 169 7.15 -2.65 23.15
C VAL A 169 7.71 -1.33 23.64
N LYS A 170 8.63 -1.36 24.60
CA LYS A 170 9.43 -0.17 24.98
C LYS A 170 10.48 0.07 23.90
N ILE A 171 10.41 1.23 23.26
CA ILE A 171 11.30 1.72 22.20
C ILE A 171 12.41 2.58 22.82
#